data_AF-A0A1F5FWT9-F1
#
_entry.id   AF-A0A1F5FWT9-F1
#
_cell.length_a   1.000
_cell.length_b   1.000
_cell.length_c   1.000
_cell.angle_alpha   90.00
_cell.angle_beta   90.00
_cell.angle_gamma   90.00
#
_symmetry.space_group_name_H-M   'P 1'
#
loop_
_entity.id
_entity.type
_entity.pdbx_description
1 polymer ?
#
loop_
_entity_poly.entity_id
_entity_poly.type
_entity_poly.pdbx_seq_one_letter_code
_entity_poly.pdbx_strand_id
1 'polypeptide(L)'
;MPQNLISNQEISSLSAKWSNISLSPYLVYYDKDKIKQIHFESEQSLKLKTDIIMSTNIKGVAIWALGYEVPYTDLWKPISDLNKN
;
A
#
# COMPACT_ATOMS: atom_id res chain seq x y z
N MET A 1 3.38 9.08 -4.52
CA MET A 1 3.70 8.42 -5.82
C MET A 1 3.38 9.40 -6.93
N PRO A 2 4.21 9.56 -7.97
CA PRO A 2 3.79 10.36 -9.12
C PRO A 2 2.60 9.64 -9.78
N GLN A 3 1.44 10.32 -9.83
CA GLN A 3 0.15 9.77 -10.27
C GLN A 3 0.20 9.22 -11.71
N ASN A 4 1.20 9.64 -12.50
CA ASN A 4 1.40 9.20 -13.88
C ASN A 4 1.80 7.72 -14.03
N LEU A 5 2.23 7.04 -12.96
CA LEU A 5 2.62 5.63 -13.03
C LEU A 5 1.40 4.71 -13.23
N ILE A 6 0.25 5.05 -12.64
CA ILE A 6 -0.96 4.23 -12.70
C ILE A 6 -1.72 4.46 -14.02
N SER A 7 -1.53 5.61 -14.68
CA SER A 7 -2.05 5.85 -16.03
C SER A 7 -1.33 5.07 -17.14
N ASN A 8 -0.22 4.39 -16.84
CA ASN A 8 0.47 3.55 -17.81
C ASN A 8 -0.26 2.19 -17.93
N GLN A 9 -0.75 1.88 -19.12
CA GLN A 9 -1.54 0.67 -19.40
C GLN A 9 -0.78 -0.62 -19.07
N GLU A 10 0.51 -0.69 -19.38
CA GLU A 10 1.36 -1.85 -19.06
C GLU A 10 1.39 -2.05 -17.55
N ILE A 11 1.74 -1.00 -16.80
CA ILE A 11 1.83 -1.05 -15.33
C ILE A 11 0.47 -1.39 -14.70
N SER A 12 -0.62 -0.79 -15.19
CA SER A 12 -1.97 -1.02 -14.68
C SER A 12 -2.49 -2.45 -14.90
N SER A 13 -1.92 -3.17 -15.88
CA SER A 13 -2.30 -4.55 -16.20
C SER A 13 -1.56 -5.60 -15.36
N LEU A 14 -0.54 -5.18 -14.61
CA LEU A 14 0.29 -6.08 -13.82
C LEU A 14 -0.40 -6.52 -12.52
N SER A 15 -0.23 -7.80 -12.19
CA SER A 15 -0.62 -8.32 -10.88
C SER A 15 0.49 -8.07 -9.85
N ALA A 16 0.12 -7.48 -8.72
CA ALA A 16 1.03 -7.28 -7.60
C ALA A 16 1.51 -8.63 -7.02
N LYS A 17 2.80 -8.72 -6.73
CA LYS A 17 3.42 -9.80 -5.96
C LYS A 17 3.42 -9.42 -4.48
N TRP A 18 3.39 -10.41 -3.60
CA TRP A 18 3.46 -10.21 -2.15
C TRP A 18 4.85 -10.59 -1.62
N SER A 19 5.41 -9.74 -0.76
CA SER A 19 6.65 -10.02 -0.03
C SER A 19 6.33 -10.53 1.37
N ASN A 20 6.67 -11.80 1.66
CA ASN A 20 6.50 -12.38 3.00
C ASN A 20 7.49 -11.83 4.05
N ILE A 21 8.52 -11.10 3.61
CA ILE A 21 9.53 -10.51 4.50
C ILE A 21 9.09 -9.12 4.95
N SER A 22 8.67 -8.27 4.01
CA SER A 22 8.24 -6.89 4.31
C SER A 22 6.74 -6.77 4.56
N LEU A 23 5.97 -7.84 4.30
CA LEU A 23 4.51 -7.88 4.41
C LEU A 23 3.86 -6.76 3.59
N SER A 24 4.34 -6.57 2.37
CA SER A 24 3.90 -5.51 1.47
C SER A 24 3.80 -6.01 0.02
N PRO A 25 2.88 -5.44 -0.77
CA PRO A 25 2.82 -5.71 -2.20
C PRO A 25 3.90 -4.95 -2.96
N TYR A 26 4.28 -5.50 -4.11
CA TYR A 26 5.14 -4.81 -5.07
C TYR A 26 4.84 -5.24 -6.51
N LEU A 27 5.13 -4.36 -7.47
CA LEU A 27 5.12 -4.65 -8.90
C LEU A 27 6.55 -4.76 -9.42
N VAL A 28 6.75 -5.57 -10.45
CA VAL A 28 8.00 -5.65 -11.21
C VAL A 28 7.66 -5.50 -12.68
N TYR A 29 8.37 -4.61 -13.37
CA TYR A 29 8.23 -4.43 -14.81
C TYR A 29 9.59 -4.15 -15.45
N TYR A 30 9.66 -4.36 -16.75
CA TYR A 30 10.87 -4.14 -17.54
C TYR A 30 10.71 -2.84 -18.33
N ASP A 31 11.64 -1.91 -18.16
CA ASP A 31 11.70 -0.70 -18.96
C ASP A 31 13.06 -0.67 -19.68
N LYS A 32 13.03 -1.01 -20.97
CA LYS A 32 14.22 -1.27 -21.78
C LYS A 32 15.07 -2.37 -21.11
N ASP A 33 16.35 -2.12 -20.87
CA ASP A 33 17.27 -3.07 -20.23
C ASP A 33 17.29 -2.96 -18.69
N LYS A 34 16.30 -2.29 -18.09
CA LYS A 34 16.24 -2.07 -16.64
C LYS A 34 15.02 -2.77 -16.04
N ILE A 35 15.26 -3.50 -14.95
CA ILE A 35 14.21 -3.99 -14.08
C ILE A 35 13.83 -2.85 -13.13
N LYS A 36 12.54 -2.51 -13.11
CA LYS A 36 11.97 -1.54 -12.17
C LYS A 36 11.03 -2.24 -11.20
N GLN A 37 10.99 -1.74 -9.97
CA GLN A 37 10.09 -2.22 -8.93
C GLN A 37 9.30 -1.07 -8.33
N ILE A 38 8.02 -1.31 -8.04
CA ILE A 38 7.15 -0.36 -7.35
C ILE A 38 6.69 -1.03 -6.06
N HIS A 39 7.13 -0.52 -4.92
CA HIS A 39 6.70 -0.97 -3.61
C HIS A 39 5.64 -0.01 -3.08
N PHE A 40 4.54 -0.53 -2.57
CA PHE A 40 3.39 0.28 -2.17
C PHE A 40 2.61 -0.40 -1.03
N GLU A 41 1.57 0.27 -0.54
CA GLU A 41 0.68 -0.25 0.50
C GLU A 41 -0.67 -0.69 -0.09
N SER A 42 -1.24 -1.76 0.46
CA SER A 42 -2.60 -2.22 0.18
C SER A 42 -3.44 -2.26 1.46
N GLU A 43 -4.75 -2.50 1.34
CA GLU A 43 -5.62 -2.75 2.51
C GLU A 43 -5.03 -3.85 3.41
N GLN A 44 -4.48 -4.92 2.81
CA GLN A 44 -3.88 -6.03 3.55
C GLN A 44 -2.62 -5.60 4.32
N SER A 45 -1.68 -4.88 3.70
CA SER A 45 -0.45 -4.47 4.39
C SER A 45 -0.75 -3.44 5.48
N LEU A 46 -1.70 -2.54 5.23
CA LEU A 46 -2.19 -1.59 6.24
C LEU A 46 -2.84 -2.31 7.42
N LYS A 47 -3.67 -3.34 7.16
CA LYS A 47 -4.26 -4.16 8.22
C LYS A 47 -3.20 -4.80 9.12
N LEU A 48 -2.16 -5.39 8.54
CA LEU A 48 -1.08 -6.00 9.32
C LEU A 48 -0.36 -4.97 10.21
N LYS A 49 -0.18 -3.74 9.72
CA LYS A 49 0.41 -2.65 10.51
C LYS A 49 -0.52 -2.18 11.63
N THR A 50 -1.82 -2.05 11.35
CA THR A 50 -2.80 -1.67 12.38
C THR A 50 -2.99 -2.78 13.42
N ASP A 51 -2.85 -4.05 13.06
CA ASP A 51 -2.84 -5.18 14.00
C ASP A 51 -1.66 -5.08 15.00
N ILE A 52 -0.50 -4.61 14.54
CA ILE A 52 0.65 -4.33 15.43
C ILE A 52 0.32 -3.17 16.39
N ILE A 53 -0.34 -2.12 15.91
CA ILE A 53 -0.75 -1.01 16.77
C ILE A 53 -1.70 -1.49 17.88
N MET A 54 -2.70 -2.30 17.53
CA MET A 54 -3.68 -2.84 18.49
C MET A 54 -3.06 -3.82 19.51
N SER A 55 -2.02 -4.56 19.10
CA SER A 55 -1.34 -5.54 19.97
C SER A 55 -0.20 -4.96 20.80
N THR A 56 0.09 -3.66 20.68
CA THR A 56 1.19 -2.98 21.37
C THR A 56 0.71 -1.71 22.09
N ASN A 57 1.59 -1.01 22.78
CA ASN A 57 1.27 0.27 23.45
C ASN A 57 1.44 1.50 22.52
N ILE A 58 1.38 1.30 21.19
CA ILE A 58 1.44 2.39 20.21
C ILE A 58 0.11 3.15 20.24
N LYS A 59 0.19 4.48 20.32
CA LYS A 59 -0.99 5.35 20.56
C LYS A 59 -1.74 5.79 19.30
N GLY A 60 -1.24 5.48 18.12
CA GLY A 60 -1.92 5.82 16.87
C GLY A 60 -1.02 5.66 15.66
N VAL A 61 -1.51 6.17 14.53
CA VAL A 61 -0.85 6.15 13.22
C VAL A 61 -0.87 7.55 12.60
N ALA A 62 0.19 7.91 11.90
CA ALA A 62 0.25 9.11 11.07
C ALA A 62 0.35 8.68 9.59
N ILE A 63 -0.43 9.30 8.72
CA ILE A 63 -0.51 8.97 7.30
C ILE A 63 -0.05 10.17 6.49
N TRP A 64 0.87 9.91 5.57
CA TRP A 64 1.37 10.92 4.64
C TRP A 64 1.18 10.45 3.20
N ALA A 65 0.43 11.17 2.35
CA ALA A 65 -0.45 12.29 2.66
C ALA A 65 -1.83 12.03 2.08
N LEU A 66 -2.81 12.80 2.54
CA LEU A 66 -4.16 12.76 1.99
C LEU A 66 -4.14 13.09 0.49
N GLY A 67 -4.99 12.41 -0.27
CA GLY A 67 -5.16 12.62 -1.71
C GLY A 67 -4.35 11.70 -2.61
N TYR A 68 -3.42 10.90 -2.07
CA TYR A 68 -2.72 9.88 -2.86
C TYR A 68 -3.55 8.61 -3.07
N GLU A 69 -4.46 8.35 -2.14
CA GLU A 69 -5.35 7.21 -2.14
C GLU A 69 -6.56 7.39 -3.05
N VAL A 70 -6.93 8.61 -3.42
CA VAL A 70 -8.13 8.88 -4.23
C VAL A 70 -8.03 8.22 -5.61
N PRO A 71 -9.09 7.55 -6.11
CA PRO A 71 -10.44 7.41 -5.53
C PRO A 71 -10.64 6.19 -4.61
N TYR A 72 -9.58 5.46 -4.27
CA TYR A 72 -9.62 4.22 -3.52
C TYR A 72 -9.80 4.45 -2.01
N THR A 73 -11.05 4.31 -1.55
CA THR A 73 -11.41 4.50 -0.14
C THR A 73 -11.05 3.33 0.77
N ASP A 74 -10.81 2.14 0.20
CA ASP A 74 -10.61 0.90 0.97
C ASP A 74 -9.33 0.94 1.83
N LEU A 75 -8.35 1.79 1.47
CA LEU A 75 -7.15 2.00 2.27
C LEU A 75 -7.46 2.57 3.66
N TRP A 76 -8.59 3.27 3.84
CA TRP A 76 -9.00 3.84 5.13
C TRP A 76 -9.62 2.82 6.08
N LYS A 77 -10.12 1.69 5.56
CA LYS A 77 -10.86 0.71 6.37
C LYS A 77 -10.02 0.14 7.53
N PRO A 78 -8.79 -0.35 7.33
CA PRO A 78 -7.97 -0.85 8.43
C PRO A 78 -7.66 0.21 9.50
N ILE A 79 -7.55 1.48 9.10
CA ILE A 79 -7.30 2.60 10.01
C ILE A 79 -8.56 2.93 10.80
N SER A 80 -9.74 2.90 10.16
CA SER A 80 -11.02 3.15 10.82
C SER A 80 -11.35 2.10 11.88
N ASP A 81 -10.86 0.87 11.69
CA ASP A 81 -11.05 -0.23 12.63
C ASP A 81 -10.25 -0.05 13.93
N LEU A 82 -9.20 0.79 13.95
CA LEU A 82 -8.48 1.15 15.19
C LEU A 82 -9.38 1.82 16.24
N ASN A 83 -10.43 2.52 15.80
CA ASN A 83 -11.32 3.29 16.69
C ASN A 83 -12.55 2.49 17.15
N LYS A 84 -12.65 1.20 16.83
CA LYS A 84 -13.79 0.34 17.17
C LYS A 84 -13.57 -0.51 18.43
N ASN A 85 -12.43 -0.35 19.10
CA ASN A 85 -12.06 -0.99 20.36
C ASN A 85 -12.09 0.01 21.51
#